data_AF-A0A1B6VX95-F1
#
_entry.id   AF-A0A1B6VX95-F1
#
_cell.length_a   1.000
_cell.length_b   1.000
_cell.length_c   1.000
_cell.angle_alpha   90.00
_cell.angle_beta   90.00
_cell.angle_gamma   90.00
#
_symmetry.space_group_name_H-M   'P 1'
#
loop_
_entity.id
_entity.type
_entity.pdbx_description
1 polymer ?
#
loop_
_entity_poly.entity_id
_entity_poly.type
_entity_poly.pdbx_seq_one_letter_code
_entity_poly.pdbx_strand_id
1 'polypeptide(L)'
;MSANQYSPRLRDLRLRPTRLGISLAAMIALLWLVGLNYQVNLAYIVAFWLAGFLFVGTLLNCLQLLGLRLDLTLPEELFQGQPADIRLFPAPSVKARHRQLWFAPESRRNTDPEYRAALFTAKQPQPFIWPVLPARRGRLILPPLRCASVWPFAVSSVECVWHWPDNGLVYPAPQPHTAPPGSTPAEEGEPRRKLGGNEDLSFLQEHQPGTSLQHIAWKSYAKSGRLLDKHFEEPAFHAADHIISYADYPAGTSADRLASLLCYRVLEAHGRGQRYTLILPGQTIPPQNGQREKCLAALAVM
;
A
#
# COMPACT_ATOMS: atom_id res chain seq x y z
N MET A 1 10.02 3.40 -0.29
CA MET A 1 9.56 4.29 -1.38
C MET A 1 8.82 5.46 -0.75
N SER A 2 9.28 6.68 -1.01
CA SER A 2 8.67 7.91 -0.48
C SER A 2 7.26 8.07 -1.06
N ALA A 3 6.24 7.73 -0.27
CA ALA A 3 4.84 8.02 -0.64
C ALA A 3 4.73 9.51 -0.94
N ASN A 4 4.16 9.82 -2.10
CA ASN A 4 4.05 11.17 -2.62
C ASN A 4 3.42 12.08 -1.54
N GLN A 5 4.20 13.01 -0.99
CA GLN A 5 3.85 13.79 0.19
C GLN A 5 2.82 14.88 -0.17
N TYR A 6 1.59 14.47 -0.42
CA TYR A 6 0.49 15.38 -0.70
C TYR A 6 0.10 16.14 0.57
N SER A 7 -0.05 17.46 0.43
CA SER A 7 -0.64 18.31 1.46
C SER A 7 -1.68 19.19 0.79
N PRO A 8 -2.91 19.28 1.34
CA PRO A 8 -3.98 20.02 0.70
C PRO A 8 -3.64 21.51 0.65
N ARG A 9 -3.89 22.13 -0.50
CA ARG A 9 -3.78 23.58 -0.70
C ARG A 9 -5.14 24.21 -0.48
N LEU A 10 -5.19 25.53 -0.37
CA LEU A 10 -6.45 26.29 -0.22
C LEU A 10 -7.50 25.94 -1.28
N ARG A 11 -7.09 25.64 -2.52
CA ARG A 11 -7.98 25.26 -3.63
C ARG A 11 -8.69 23.91 -3.41
N ASP A 12 -8.09 23.04 -2.61
CA ASP A 12 -8.57 21.68 -2.35
C ASP A 12 -9.51 21.63 -1.13
N LEU A 13 -9.63 22.76 -0.42
CA LEU A 13 -10.49 22.90 0.75
C LEU A 13 -11.89 23.36 0.34
N ARG A 14 -12.89 22.71 0.91
CA ARG A 14 -14.28 23.12 0.85
C ARG A 14 -14.67 23.71 2.19
N LEU A 15 -14.88 25.02 2.22
CA LEU A 15 -15.34 25.72 3.41
C LEU A 15 -16.87 25.82 3.39
N ARG A 16 -17.52 25.44 4.49
CA ARG A 16 -18.97 25.52 4.69
C ARG A 16 -19.27 26.20 6.01
N PRO A 17 -20.15 27.21 6.07
CA PRO A 17 -20.52 27.80 7.36
C PRO A 17 -21.35 26.80 8.17
N THR A 18 -21.11 26.72 9.48
CA THR A 18 -21.95 25.91 10.36
C THR A 18 -23.21 26.69 10.76
N ARG A 19 -24.17 26.03 11.42
CA ARG A 19 -25.34 26.72 12.00
C ARG A 19 -24.92 27.85 12.96
N LEU A 20 -23.87 27.62 13.75
CA LEU A 20 -23.30 28.62 14.67
C LEU A 20 -22.65 29.77 13.91
N GLY A 21 -21.90 29.49 12.84
CA GLY A 21 -21.33 30.54 12.00
C GLY A 21 -22.39 31.41 11.34
N ILE A 22 -23.47 30.79 10.85
CA ILE A 22 -24.60 31.50 10.24
C ILE A 22 -25.33 32.36 11.27
N SER A 23 -25.61 31.83 12.47
CA SER A 23 -26.28 32.62 13.51
C SER A 23 -25.44 33.78 14.00
N LEU A 24 -24.12 33.59 14.12
CA LEU A 24 -23.19 34.67 14.47
C LEU A 24 -23.13 35.73 13.38
N ALA A 25 -23.07 35.35 12.11
CA ALA A 25 -23.12 36.29 10.99
C ALA A 25 -24.42 37.10 10.96
N ALA A 26 -25.56 36.45 11.21
CA ALA A 26 -26.86 37.12 11.32
C ALA A 26 -26.90 38.12 12.50
N MET A 27 -26.35 37.76 13.66
CA MET A 27 -26.23 38.65 14.81
C MET A 27 -25.36 39.88 14.50
N ILE A 28 -24.22 39.68 13.82
CA ILE A 28 -23.34 40.77 13.40
C ILE A 28 -24.09 41.75 12.48
N ALA A 29 -24.85 41.23 11.51
CA ALA A 29 -25.65 42.06 10.61
C ALA A 29 -26.74 42.85 11.35
N LEU A 30 -27.40 42.23 12.35
CA LEU A 30 -28.41 42.90 13.17
C LEU A 30 -27.80 44.02 14.02
N LEU A 31 -26.67 43.77 14.70
CA LEU A 31 -25.96 44.78 15.48
C LEU A 31 -25.49 45.95 14.62
N TRP A 32 -25.01 45.66 13.41
CA TRP A 32 -24.64 46.70 12.45
C TRP A 32 -25.85 47.56 12.05
N LEU A 33 -27.01 46.94 11.80
CA LEU A 33 -28.25 47.64 11.47
C LEU A 33 -28.76 48.50 12.64
N VAL A 34 -28.65 48.02 13.89
CA VAL A 34 -28.95 48.80 15.10
C VAL A 34 -28.02 50.01 15.22
N GLY A 35 -26.72 49.81 15.02
CA GLY A 35 -25.75 50.90 15.01
C GLY A 35 -26.06 51.97 13.95
N LEU A 36 -26.51 51.53 12.77
CA LEU A 36 -26.88 52.40 11.65
C LEU A 36 -28.16 53.17 11.93
N ASN A 37 -29.19 52.52 12.46
CA ASN A 37 -30.48 53.15 12.69
C ASN A 37 -30.47 54.11 13.89
N TYR A 38 -29.83 53.70 15.00
CA TYR A 38 -29.89 54.42 16.27
C TYR A 38 -28.61 55.23 16.59
N GLN A 39 -27.63 55.28 15.68
CA GLN A 39 -26.34 55.96 15.88
C GLN A 39 -25.59 55.49 17.15
N VAL A 40 -25.79 54.22 17.54
CA VAL A 40 -25.15 53.63 18.72
C VAL A 40 -23.76 53.12 18.35
N ASN A 41 -22.73 53.93 18.63
CA ASN A 41 -21.32 53.60 18.31
C ASN A 41 -20.86 52.27 18.94
N LEU A 42 -21.36 51.93 20.13
CA LEU A 42 -21.01 50.68 20.80
C LEU A 42 -21.44 49.44 20.00
N ALA A 43 -22.56 49.51 19.28
CA ALA A 43 -23.05 48.39 18.47
C ALA A 43 -22.08 48.05 17.34
N TYR A 44 -21.45 49.06 16.73
CA TYR A 44 -20.41 48.85 15.72
C TYR A 44 -19.16 48.18 16.30
N ILE A 45 -18.69 48.62 17.47
CA ILE A 45 -17.52 48.03 18.13
C ILE A 45 -17.74 46.53 18.35
N VAL A 46 -18.90 46.15 18.89
CA VAL A 46 -19.25 44.75 19.12
C VAL A 46 -19.38 43.98 17.81
N ALA A 47 -20.03 44.55 16.79
CA ALA A 47 -20.17 43.93 15.47
C ALA A 47 -18.81 43.65 14.81
N PHE A 48 -17.87 44.61 14.83
CA PHE A 48 -16.53 44.43 14.30
C PHE A 48 -15.71 43.42 15.09
N TRP A 49 -15.83 43.40 16.42
CA TRP A 49 -15.15 42.41 17.26
C TRP A 49 -15.62 40.98 16.96
N LEU A 50 -16.93 40.78 16.85
CA LEU A 50 -17.51 39.48 16.48
C LEU A 50 -17.16 39.07 15.04
N ALA A 51 -17.12 40.03 14.10
CA ALA A 51 -16.67 39.78 12.73
C ALA A 51 -15.20 39.35 12.68
N GLY A 52 -14.34 40.02 13.47
CA GLY A 52 -12.94 39.63 13.64
C GLY A 52 -12.80 38.22 14.21
N PHE A 53 -13.60 37.87 15.23
CA PHE A 53 -13.65 36.52 15.78
C PHE A 53 -14.09 35.48 14.75
N LEU A 54 -15.15 35.74 13.99
CA LEU A 54 -15.65 34.85 12.93
C LEU A 54 -14.58 34.61 11.85
N PHE A 55 -13.87 35.68 11.45
CA PHE A 55 -12.81 35.63 10.47
C PHE A 55 -11.60 34.83 10.96
N VAL A 56 -11.08 35.16 12.16
CA VAL A 56 -9.94 34.45 12.77
C VAL A 56 -10.28 32.99 13.04
N GLY A 57 -11.48 32.71 13.56
CA GLY A 57 -11.94 31.35 13.80
C GLY A 57 -11.99 30.51 12.53
N THR A 58 -12.45 31.10 11.43
CA THR A 58 -12.45 30.45 10.11
C THR A 58 -11.03 30.20 9.60
N LEU A 59 -10.11 31.16 9.77
CA LEU A 59 -8.72 30.99 9.38
C LEU A 59 -8.02 29.88 10.19
N LEU A 60 -8.22 29.86 11.51
CA LEU A 60 -7.71 28.81 12.39
C LEU A 60 -8.24 27.43 12.01
N ASN A 61 -9.51 27.35 11.59
CA ASN A 61 -10.09 26.11 11.08
C ASN A 61 -9.43 25.67 9.77
N CYS A 62 -9.23 26.57 8.79
CA CYS A 62 -8.49 26.23 7.57
C CYS A 62 -7.08 25.69 7.87
N LEU A 63 -6.41 26.24 8.90
CA LEU A 63 -5.09 25.77 9.33
C LEU A 63 -5.11 24.33 9.90
N GLN A 64 -6.27 23.76 10.25
CA GLN A 64 -6.44 22.37 10.67
C GLN A 64 -6.18 21.37 9.54
N LEU A 65 -6.42 21.76 8.28
CA LEU A 65 -6.11 20.92 7.12
C LEU A 65 -4.89 21.43 6.35
N LEU A 66 -4.63 22.74 6.33
CA LEU A 66 -3.46 23.28 5.65
C LEU A 66 -2.15 22.81 6.28
N GLY A 67 -1.24 22.33 5.43
CA GLY A 67 0.05 21.79 5.85
C GLY A 67 -0.08 20.47 6.63
N LEU A 68 -1.27 19.88 6.72
CA LEU A 68 -1.41 18.50 7.16
C LEU A 68 -0.81 17.58 6.09
N ARG A 69 -0.08 16.58 6.55
CA ARG A 69 0.43 15.49 5.74
C ARG A 69 0.06 14.22 6.47
N LEU A 70 -0.46 13.24 5.75
CA LEU A 70 -0.87 11.96 6.30
C LEU A 70 0.01 10.87 5.70
N ASP A 71 0.82 10.26 6.54
CA ASP A 71 1.59 9.09 6.20
C ASP A 71 0.70 7.86 6.35
N LEU A 72 0.73 7.01 5.34
CA LEU A 72 -0.07 5.80 5.27
C LEU A 72 0.82 4.60 5.55
N THR A 73 0.48 3.85 6.59
CA THR A 73 1.15 2.60 6.95
C THR A 73 0.19 1.45 6.68
N LEU A 74 0.58 0.60 5.73
CA LEU A 74 -0.12 -0.64 5.40
C LEU A 74 0.27 -1.72 6.42
N PRO A 75 -0.61 -2.70 6.70
CA PRO A 75 -0.21 -3.95 7.31
C PRO A 75 0.88 -4.64 6.49
N GLU A 76 1.67 -5.51 7.13
CA GLU A 76 2.70 -6.31 6.44
C GLU A 76 2.08 -7.16 5.31
N GLU A 77 0.85 -7.62 5.53
CA GLU A 77 0.16 -8.52 4.61
C GLU A 77 -1.30 -8.13 4.44
N LEU A 78 -1.74 -8.13 3.19
CA LEU A 78 -3.11 -7.88 2.81
C LEU A 78 -3.59 -9.06 1.98
N PHE A 79 -4.50 -9.85 2.52
CA PHE A 79 -5.14 -10.92 1.76
C PHE A 79 -6.50 -10.47 1.25
N GLN A 80 -6.83 -10.94 0.04
CA GLN A 80 -8.16 -10.75 -0.53
C GLN A 80 -9.24 -11.25 0.45
N GLY A 81 -10.29 -10.45 0.65
CA GLY A 81 -11.43 -10.81 1.49
C GLY A 81 -11.18 -10.79 3.00
N GLN A 82 -9.98 -10.41 3.46
CA GLN A 82 -9.68 -10.23 4.88
C GLN A 82 -9.74 -8.73 5.25
N PRO A 83 -10.40 -8.36 6.36
CA PRO A 83 -10.41 -6.98 6.83
C PRO A 83 -9.00 -6.58 7.25
N ALA A 84 -8.58 -5.40 6.80
CA ALA A 84 -7.26 -4.86 7.06
C ALA A 84 -7.34 -3.44 7.63
N ASP A 85 -6.58 -3.21 8.70
CA ASP A 85 -6.52 -1.94 9.39
C ASP A 85 -5.35 -1.11 8.86
N ILE A 86 -5.66 -0.14 8.00
CA ILE A 86 -4.67 0.82 7.50
C ILE A 86 -4.51 1.92 8.53
N ARG A 87 -3.27 2.24 8.89
CA ARG A 87 -2.97 3.25 9.90
C ARG A 87 -2.55 4.54 9.22
N LEU A 88 -3.24 5.63 9.54
CA LEU A 88 -2.87 6.97 9.10
C LEU A 88 -2.24 7.74 10.25
N PHE A 89 -1.02 8.24 10.01
CA PHE A 89 -0.28 9.06 10.95
C PHE A 89 -0.13 10.49 10.41
N PRO A 90 -0.22 11.52 11.27
CA PRO A 90 0.20 12.85 10.87
C PRO A 90 1.73 12.83 10.70
N ALA A 91 2.21 13.21 9.52
CA ALA A 91 3.65 13.28 9.29
C ALA A 91 4.30 14.29 10.26
N PRO A 92 5.54 14.05 10.70
CA PRO A 92 6.26 14.99 11.55
C PRO A 92 6.28 16.39 10.92
N SER A 93 5.76 17.37 11.64
CA SER A 93 5.72 18.77 11.21
C SER A 93 6.56 19.59 12.17
N VAL A 94 7.39 20.48 11.62
CA VAL A 94 8.18 21.47 12.38
C VAL A 94 7.29 22.29 13.32
N LYS A 95 6.02 22.49 12.95
CA LYS A 95 5.01 23.11 13.80
C LYS A 95 4.13 22.01 14.39
N ALA A 96 4.40 21.65 15.64
CA ALA A 96 3.54 20.85 16.49
C ALA A 96 2.18 21.57 16.65
N ARG A 97 1.16 21.12 15.92
CA ARG A 97 -0.20 21.66 16.00
C ARG A 97 -1.15 20.59 16.50
N HIS A 98 -2.01 20.94 17.43
CA HIS A 98 -3.16 20.11 17.79
C HIS A 98 -4.15 20.15 16.63
N ARG A 99 -4.56 18.97 16.16
CA ARG A 99 -5.52 18.83 15.08
C ARG A 99 -6.64 17.90 15.49
N GLN A 100 -7.88 18.40 15.42
CA GLN A 100 -9.07 17.57 15.65
C GLN A 100 -9.78 17.40 14.31
N LEU A 101 -9.71 16.18 13.79
CA LEU A 101 -10.17 15.85 12.45
C LEU A 101 -11.23 14.76 12.53
N TRP A 102 -12.09 14.72 11.53
CA TRP A 102 -13.01 13.62 11.29
C TRP A 102 -12.73 13.02 9.93
N PHE A 103 -12.69 11.70 9.86
CA PHE A 103 -12.49 10.97 8.62
C PHE A 103 -13.75 10.19 8.26
N ALA A 104 -14.10 10.21 6.99
CA ALA A 104 -15.16 9.35 6.46
C ALA A 104 -14.73 8.80 5.10
N PRO A 105 -14.96 7.51 4.82
CA PRO A 105 -14.79 6.99 3.48
C PRO A 105 -15.75 7.70 2.52
N GLU A 106 -15.26 8.06 1.33
CA GLU A 106 -16.11 8.57 0.25
C GLU A 106 -16.92 7.40 -0.33
N SER A 107 -18.05 7.06 0.30
CA SER A 107 -18.97 6.04 -0.23
C SER A 107 -19.67 6.56 -1.47
N ARG A 108 -19.72 5.73 -2.53
CA ARG A 108 -20.48 6.00 -3.76
C ARG A 108 -22.00 6.03 -3.52
N ARG A 109 -22.47 5.40 -2.44
CA ARG A 109 -23.88 5.46 -1.99
C ARG A 109 -23.96 6.48 -0.85
N ASN A 110 -24.68 7.55 -1.12
CA ASN A 110 -24.97 8.71 -0.28
C ASN A 110 -25.84 8.36 0.95
N THR A 111 -25.52 7.29 1.66
CA THR A 111 -25.93 7.07 3.05
C THR A 111 -24.99 7.86 3.94
N ASP A 112 -25.52 8.54 4.97
CA ASP A 112 -24.77 9.46 5.82
C ASP A 112 -23.34 8.96 6.09
N PRO A 113 -22.31 9.75 5.75
CA PRO A 113 -20.93 9.35 6.00
C PRO A 113 -20.75 9.13 7.51
N GLU A 114 -20.47 7.89 7.89
CA GLU A 114 -20.12 7.56 9.27
C GLU A 114 -18.74 8.14 9.57
N TYR A 115 -18.72 9.40 10.01
CA TYR A 115 -17.51 10.10 10.39
C TYR A 115 -16.93 9.48 11.66
N ARG A 116 -15.69 9.01 11.56
CA ARG A 116 -14.89 8.58 12.70
C ARG A 116 -13.96 9.70 13.13
N ALA A 117 -14.03 10.06 14.40
CA ALA A 117 -13.19 11.10 14.96
C ALA A 117 -11.74 10.63 15.10
N ALA A 118 -10.81 11.50 14.75
CA ALA A 118 -9.38 11.33 14.96
C ALA A 118 -8.81 12.58 15.63
N LEU A 119 -8.24 12.40 16.81
CA LEU A 119 -7.52 13.46 17.49
C LEU A 119 -6.03 13.28 17.27
N PHE A 120 -5.43 14.14 16.45
CA PHE A 120 -3.99 14.19 16.30
C PHE A 120 -3.42 15.24 17.25
N THR A 121 -2.89 14.77 18.37
CA THR A 121 -2.16 15.63 19.30
C THR A 121 -0.67 15.61 18.97
N ALA A 122 -0.01 16.77 19.01
CA ALA A 122 1.38 16.89 18.60
C ALA A 122 2.37 16.16 19.53
N LYS A 123 1.96 15.81 20.76
CA LYS A 123 2.80 15.14 21.75
C LYS A 123 2.71 13.60 21.70
N GLN A 124 1.62 13.05 21.17
CA GLN A 124 1.33 11.62 21.11
C GLN A 124 0.40 11.33 19.92
N PRO A 125 0.92 11.28 18.68
CA PRO A 125 0.08 11.04 17.51
C PRO A 125 -0.46 9.59 17.56
N GLN A 126 -1.70 9.43 17.98
CA GLN A 126 -2.40 8.16 17.80
C GLN A 126 -2.77 8.00 16.32
N PRO A 127 -2.60 6.80 15.73
CA PRO A 127 -3.02 6.58 14.37
C PRO A 127 -4.54 6.63 14.26
N PHE A 128 -5.03 7.18 13.15
CA PHE A 128 -6.39 6.87 12.74
C PHE A 128 -6.41 5.48 12.10
N ILE A 129 -7.28 4.60 12.60
CA ILE A 129 -7.46 3.24 12.08
C ILE A 129 -8.55 3.28 11.02
N TRP A 130 -8.16 3.00 9.78
CA TRP A 130 -9.04 2.93 8.62
C TRP A 130 -9.24 1.47 8.21
N PRO A 131 -10.37 0.84 8.57
CA PRO A 131 -10.66 -0.52 8.16
C PRO A 131 -11.03 -0.55 6.67
N VAL A 132 -10.33 -1.39 5.92
CA VAL A 132 -10.55 -1.61 4.49
C VAL A 132 -10.72 -3.11 4.25
N LEU A 133 -11.63 -3.48 3.36
CA LEU A 133 -11.82 -4.86 2.92
C LEU A 133 -11.41 -4.98 1.44
N PRO A 134 -10.20 -5.50 1.14
CA PRO A 134 -9.74 -5.68 -0.22
C PRO A 134 -10.57 -6.76 -0.94
N ALA A 135 -11.38 -6.37 -1.92
CA ALA A 135 -12.26 -7.32 -2.62
C ALA A 135 -11.55 -8.16 -3.68
N ARG A 136 -10.42 -7.68 -4.21
CA ARG A 136 -9.66 -8.31 -5.31
C ARG A 136 -8.17 -8.34 -4.98
N ARG A 137 -7.47 -9.39 -5.43
CA ARG A 137 -6.00 -9.45 -5.38
C ARG A 137 -5.37 -8.48 -6.38
N GLY A 138 -4.07 -8.23 -6.23
CA GLY A 138 -3.31 -7.32 -7.07
C GLY A 138 -3.11 -5.96 -6.41
N ARG A 139 -2.97 -4.89 -7.21
CA ARG A 139 -2.67 -3.55 -6.67
C ARG A 139 -3.82 -3.06 -5.79
N LEU A 140 -3.50 -2.60 -4.58
CA LEU A 140 -4.47 -2.05 -3.65
C LEU A 140 -4.92 -0.66 -4.12
N ILE A 141 -6.19 -0.55 -4.49
CA ILE A 141 -6.84 0.72 -4.78
C ILE A 141 -7.63 1.12 -3.55
N LEU A 142 -7.16 2.17 -2.85
CA LEU A 142 -7.87 2.72 -1.71
C LEU A 142 -8.95 3.69 -2.16
N PRO A 143 -10.17 3.62 -1.58
CA PRO A 143 -11.19 4.60 -1.88
C PRO A 143 -10.76 5.98 -1.35
N PRO A 144 -11.22 7.09 -1.94
CA PRO A 144 -10.92 8.42 -1.41
C PRO A 144 -11.39 8.56 0.03
N LEU A 145 -10.61 9.26 0.85
CA LEU A 145 -10.93 9.50 2.26
C LEU A 145 -11.22 10.99 2.47
N ARG A 146 -12.44 11.31 2.91
CA ARG A 146 -12.81 12.67 3.30
C ARG A 146 -12.24 12.96 4.68
N CYS A 147 -11.65 14.14 4.82
CA CYS A 147 -11.17 14.68 6.09
C CYS A 147 -11.85 16.01 6.35
N ALA A 148 -12.38 16.21 7.55
CA ALA A 148 -13.13 17.39 7.95
C ALA A 148 -12.66 17.94 9.31
N SER A 149 -12.82 19.24 9.53
CA SER A 149 -12.63 19.87 10.84
C SER A 149 -13.58 21.07 11.03
N VAL A 150 -13.93 21.31 12.29
CA VAL A 150 -14.69 22.46 12.78
C VAL A 150 -13.96 23.12 13.96
N TRP A 151 -12.75 22.65 14.28
CA TRP A 151 -11.99 23.14 15.41
C TRP A 151 -11.37 24.52 15.10
N PRO A 152 -11.26 25.46 16.06
CA PRO A 152 -11.65 25.34 17.48
C PRO A 152 -13.08 25.71 17.82
N PHE A 153 -13.69 26.64 17.11
CA PHE A 153 -14.91 27.31 17.56
C PHE A 153 -16.20 26.83 16.88
N ALA A 154 -16.10 25.87 15.96
CA ALA A 154 -17.20 25.36 15.17
C ALA A 154 -17.99 26.44 14.41
N VAL A 155 -17.36 27.56 14.04
CA VAL A 155 -17.95 28.63 13.22
C VAL A 155 -18.01 28.28 11.73
N SER A 156 -17.13 27.40 11.28
CA SER A 156 -17.10 26.87 9.92
C SER A 156 -16.73 25.40 9.96
N SER A 157 -17.03 24.68 8.89
CA SER A 157 -16.51 23.35 8.57
C SER A 157 -15.57 23.50 7.39
N VAL A 158 -14.38 22.90 7.48
CA VAL A 158 -13.46 22.78 6.37
C VAL A 158 -13.30 21.31 6.05
N GLU A 159 -13.38 20.96 4.78
CA GLU A 159 -13.30 19.58 4.29
C GLU A 159 -12.28 19.48 3.14
N CYS A 160 -11.58 18.36 3.04
CA CYS A 160 -10.80 18.00 1.86
C CYS A 160 -10.89 16.49 1.59
N VAL A 161 -10.49 16.07 0.39
CA VAL A 161 -10.50 14.66 -0.02
C VAL A 161 -9.07 14.20 -0.28
N TRP A 162 -8.69 13.10 0.35
CA TRP A 162 -7.39 12.47 0.20
C TRP A 162 -7.46 11.32 -0.80
N HIS A 163 -6.45 11.25 -1.66
CA HIS A 163 -6.29 10.22 -2.66
C HIS A 163 -4.87 9.65 -2.54
N TRP A 164 -4.77 8.33 -2.51
CA TRP A 164 -3.48 7.65 -2.58
C TRP A 164 -3.49 6.69 -3.78
N PRO A 165 -2.67 6.96 -4.82
CA PRO A 165 -2.76 6.22 -6.09
C PRO A 165 -2.07 4.85 -6.09
N ASP A 166 -1.11 4.59 -5.20
CA ASP A 166 -0.37 3.32 -5.17
C ASP A 166 -0.10 2.91 -3.71
N ASN A 167 -0.81 1.88 -3.24
CA ASN A 167 -0.89 1.54 -1.81
C ASN A 167 -0.55 0.08 -1.53
N GLY A 168 0.42 -0.47 -2.26
CA GLY A 168 0.89 -1.83 -2.04
C GLY A 168 0.04 -2.90 -2.73
N LEU A 169 0.21 -4.13 -2.28
CA LEU A 169 -0.21 -5.33 -2.99
C LEU A 169 -1.10 -6.19 -2.11
N VAL A 170 -2.21 -6.65 -2.68
CA VAL A 170 -3.17 -7.56 -2.07
C VAL A 170 -2.86 -8.96 -2.59
N TYR A 171 -2.46 -9.84 -1.70
CA TYR A 171 -2.22 -11.25 -1.96
C TYR A 171 -3.55 -12.01 -2.16
N PRO A 172 -3.55 -13.06 -2.99
CA PRO A 172 -4.71 -13.95 -3.12
C PRO A 172 -5.09 -14.58 -1.78
N ALA A 173 -6.39 -14.76 -1.52
CA ALA A 173 -6.84 -15.47 -0.33
C ALA A 173 -6.39 -16.94 -0.42
N PRO A 174 -5.67 -17.49 0.58
CA PRO A 174 -5.25 -18.88 0.53
C PRO A 174 -6.47 -19.79 0.60
N GLN A 175 -6.59 -20.71 -0.36
CA GLN A 175 -7.67 -21.69 -0.41
C GLN A 175 -7.14 -23.07 0.01
N PRO A 176 -7.53 -23.58 1.20
CA PRO A 176 -7.16 -24.92 1.64
C PRO A 176 -7.65 -25.97 0.64
N HIS A 177 -6.74 -26.88 0.28
CA HIS A 177 -7.04 -28.02 -0.59
C HIS A 177 -6.00 -29.11 -0.37
N THR A 178 -6.33 -30.33 -0.79
CA THR A 178 -5.37 -31.43 -0.82
C THR A 178 -4.48 -31.27 -2.03
N ALA A 179 -3.16 -31.22 -1.82
CA ALA A 179 -2.22 -31.10 -2.91
C ALA A 179 -2.35 -32.32 -3.86
N PRO A 180 -2.30 -32.11 -5.20
CA PRO A 180 -2.42 -33.19 -6.17
C PRO A 180 -1.36 -34.29 -5.95
N PRO A 181 -1.70 -35.57 -6.14
CA PRO A 181 -0.73 -36.65 -5.98
C PRO A 181 0.47 -36.45 -6.93
N GLY A 182 1.67 -36.43 -6.37
CA GLY A 182 2.92 -36.10 -7.07
C GLY A 182 3.60 -34.80 -6.64
N SER A 183 2.99 -34.05 -5.71
CA SER A 183 3.59 -32.88 -5.04
C SER A 183 4.30 -33.23 -3.72
N THR A 184 4.46 -34.51 -3.40
CA THR A 184 5.14 -34.96 -2.18
C THR A 184 6.59 -34.47 -2.15
N PRO A 185 7.20 -34.31 -0.96
CA PRO A 185 8.66 -34.28 -0.87
C PRO A 185 9.18 -35.51 -1.62
N ALA A 186 10.25 -35.36 -2.38
CA ALA A 186 10.90 -36.50 -3.01
C ALA A 186 11.45 -37.42 -1.89
N GLU A 187 10.61 -38.30 -1.37
CA GLU A 187 11.07 -39.57 -0.84
C GLU A 187 11.49 -40.38 -2.08
N GLU A 188 12.80 -40.56 -2.17
CA GLU A 188 13.54 -41.50 -3.01
C GLU A 188 12.84 -41.98 -4.30
N GLY A 189 13.31 -41.44 -5.43
CA GLY A 189 13.20 -42.12 -6.73
C GLY A 189 12.31 -41.44 -7.76
N GLU A 190 12.88 -40.47 -8.46
CA GLU A 190 12.96 -40.40 -9.94
C GLU A 190 13.17 -38.93 -10.39
N PRO A 191 14.16 -38.66 -11.25
CA PRO A 191 14.41 -37.31 -11.73
C PRO A 191 13.36 -36.92 -12.77
N ARG A 192 12.38 -36.08 -12.37
CA ARG A 192 11.55 -35.35 -13.35
C ARG A 192 12.42 -34.31 -14.07
N ARG A 193 12.26 -34.30 -15.39
CA ARG A 193 13.04 -33.60 -16.41
C ARG A 193 13.23 -32.10 -16.09
N LYS A 194 14.49 -31.66 -16.08
CA LYS A 194 14.94 -30.27 -15.88
C LYS A 194 14.44 -29.36 -17.01
N LEU A 195 13.85 -28.22 -16.67
CA LEU A 195 13.68 -27.08 -17.57
C LEU A 195 14.62 -25.96 -17.06
N GLY A 196 15.58 -25.58 -17.90
CA GLY A 196 16.79 -24.86 -17.49
C GLY A 196 16.68 -23.34 -17.32
N GLY A 197 17.85 -22.75 -17.06
CA GLY A 197 18.15 -21.32 -17.23
C GLY A 197 19.03 -20.70 -16.13
N ASN A 198 20.36 -20.70 -16.38
CA ASN A 198 21.39 -19.64 -16.13
C ASN A 198 21.58 -19.07 -14.69
N GLU A 199 22.75 -18.64 -14.18
CA GLU A 199 24.13 -18.37 -14.63
C GLU A 199 25.06 -18.63 -13.44
N ASP A 200 25.97 -19.62 -13.50
CA ASP A 200 27.21 -19.59 -12.70
C ASP A 200 28.30 -20.41 -13.42
N LEU A 201 29.44 -19.76 -13.69
CA LEU A 201 30.61 -20.38 -14.34
C LEU A 201 31.29 -21.33 -13.36
N SER A 202 31.21 -22.64 -13.60
CA SER A 202 31.67 -23.65 -12.63
C SER A 202 33.11 -24.12 -12.89
N PHE A 203 33.55 -24.31 -14.14
CA PHE A 203 34.95 -24.71 -14.39
C PHE A 203 35.45 -24.41 -15.82
N LEU A 204 36.78 -24.39 -15.97
CA LEU A 204 37.50 -24.25 -17.24
C LEU A 204 38.01 -25.62 -17.69
N GLN A 205 37.59 -26.08 -18.87
CA GLN A 205 38.04 -27.35 -19.45
C GLN A 205 38.88 -27.11 -20.70
N GLU A 206 39.80 -28.02 -21.04
CA GLU A 206 40.63 -27.89 -22.25
C GLU A 206 39.76 -27.98 -23.52
N HIS A 207 39.97 -27.02 -24.43
CA HIS A 207 39.15 -26.84 -25.63
C HIS A 207 39.19 -28.06 -26.54
N GLN A 208 38.01 -28.52 -26.95
CA GLN A 208 37.87 -29.61 -27.90
C GLN A 208 37.53 -29.09 -29.31
N PRO A 209 38.09 -29.69 -30.37
CA PRO A 209 37.75 -29.31 -31.74
C PRO A 209 36.26 -29.59 -32.01
N GLY A 210 35.46 -28.53 -32.17
CA GLY A 210 34.02 -28.62 -32.42
C GLY A 210 33.17 -27.73 -31.52
N THR A 211 33.72 -27.19 -30.43
CA THR A 211 33.00 -26.24 -29.55
C THR A 211 32.98 -24.82 -30.13
N SER A 212 31.88 -24.10 -29.93
CA SER A 212 31.71 -22.71 -30.38
C SER A 212 32.76 -21.79 -29.76
N LEU A 213 33.37 -20.92 -30.57
CA LEU A 213 34.38 -19.93 -30.14
C LEU A 213 33.86 -18.95 -29.07
N GLN A 214 32.55 -18.82 -28.91
CA GLN A 214 31.93 -17.96 -27.90
C GLN A 214 32.13 -18.46 -26.47
N HIS A 215 32.42 -19.75 -26.28
CA HIS A 215 32.65 -20.35 -24.97
C HIS A 215 34.10 -20.26 -24.51
N ILE A 216 35.02 -19.72 -25.32
CA ILE A 216 36.44 -19.65 -24.97
C ILE A 216 36.68 -18.61 -23.86
N ALA A 217 37.43 -19.02 -22.84
CA ALA A 217 37.91 -18.16 -21.77
C ALA A 217 39.15 -17.36 -22.20
N TRP A 218 38.94 -16.36 -23.06
CA TRP A 218 40.01 -15.51 -23.61
C TRP A 218 40.95 -14.89 -22.56
N LYS A 219 40.43 -14.57 -21.36
CA LYS A 219 41.25 -14.05 -20.25
C LYS A 219 42.27 -15.08 -19.71
N SER A 220 41.92 -16.36 -19.69
CA SER A 220 42.83 -17.42 -19.27
C SER A 220 43.81 -17.79 -20.38
N TYR A 221 43.34 -17.79 -21.64
CA TYR A 221 44.19 -18.01 -22.82
C TYR A 221 45.35 -17.00 -22.90
N ALA A 222 45.06 -15.71 -22.65
CA ALA A 222 46.08 -14.66 -22.67
C ALA A 222 47.19 -14.83 -21.61
N LYS A 223 46.95 -15.61 -20.55
CA LYS A 223 47.91 -15.83 -19.46
C LYS A 223 48.65 -17.15 -19.56
N SER A 224 48.01 -18.21 -20.04
CA SER A 224 48.57 -19.57 -20.02
C SER A 224 48.88 -20.13 -21.41
N GLY A 225 48.42 -19.48 -22.49
CA GLY A 225 48.55 -19.98 -23.87
C GLY A 225 47.69 -21.21 -24.18
N ARG A 226 46.90 -21.71 -23.21
CA ARG A 226 46.03 -22.89 -23.37
C ARG A 226 44.59 -22.45 -23.63
N LEU A 227 43.98 -23.02 -24.66
CA LEU A 227 42.58 -22.80 -24.99
C LEU A 227 41.71 -23.54 -23.97
N LEU A 228 40.92 -22.78 -23.22
CA LEU A 228 40.02 -23.30 -22.20
C LEU A 228 38.58 -22.86 -22.51
N ASP A 229 37.65 -23.78 -22.48
CA ASP A 229 36.22 -23.55 -22.64
C ASP A 229 35.57 -23.31 -21.27
N LYS A 230 34.67 -22.32 -21.23
CA LYS A 230 33.80 -21.99 -20.11
C LYS A 230 32.67 -23.01 -20.04
N HIS A 231 32.73 -23.90 -19.06
CA HIS A 231 31.60 -24.76 -18.73
C HIS A 231 30.75 -24.09 -17.64
N PHE A 232 29.44 -24.05 -17.88
CA PHE A 232 28.43 -23.63 -16.92
C PHE A 232 27.75 -24.88 -16.40
N GLU A 233 27.72 -25.08 -15.08
CA GLU A 233 26.86 -26.10 -14.49
C GLU A 233 25.41 -25.58 -14.55
N GLU A 234 24.49 -26.43 -14.99
CA GLU A 234 23.08 -26.20 -14.72
C GLU A 234 22.90 -26.09 -13.20
N PRO A 235 22.13 -25.14 -12.66
CA PRO A 235 21.78 -25.17 -11.25
C PRO A 235 21.15 -26.53 -10.98
N ALA A 236 21.89 -27.37 -10.25
CA ALA A 236 21.37 -28.60 -9.72
C ALA A 236 20.32 -28.18 -8.69
N PHE A 237 19.04 -28.27 -9.06
CA PHE A 237 17.98 -28.37 -8.08
C PHE A 237 18.41 -29.50 -7.14
N HIS A 238 18.77 -29.16 -5.90
CA HIS A 238 19.07 -30.17 -4.91
C HIS A 238 17.85 -31.08 -4.85
N ALA A 239 18.07 -32.40 -4.87
CA ALA A 239 17.02 -33.41 -4.97
C ALA A 239 15.95 -33.36 -3.86
N ALA A 240 16.02 -32.40 -2.93
CA ALA A 240 15.14 -32.20 -1.78
C ALA A 240 14.30 -30.90 -1.82
N ASP A 241 14.37 -30.08 -2.88
CA ASP A 241 13.57 -28.85 -2.93
C ASP A 241 12.13 -29.14 -3.39
N HIS A 242 11.14 -28.78 -2.56
CA HIS A 242 9.73 -29.00 -2.85
C HIS A 242 9.26 -28.13 -4.02
N ILE A 243 8.66 -28.72 -5.06
CA ILE A 243 8.18 -27.97 -6.22
C ILE A 243 6.68 -27.69 -6.09
N ILE A 244 6.32 -26.40 -6.14
CA ILE A 244 4.94 -25.92 -6.19
C ILE A 244 4.68 -25.42 -7.60
N SER A 245 3.93 -26.17 -8.40
CA SER A 245 3.74 -25.87 -9.83
C SER A 245 2.28 -25.58 -10.17
N TYR A 246 2.06 -24.57 -11.02
CA TYR A 246 0.76 -24.34 -11.64
C TYR A 246 0.28 -25.53 -12.50
N ALA A 247 1.22 -26.32 -13.03
CA ALA A 247 0.94 -27.48 -13.89
C ALA A 247 0.32 -28.66 -13.13
N ASP A 248 0.31 -28.61 -11.79
CA ASP A 248 -0.32 -29.63 -10.95
C ASP A 248 -1.87 -29.55 -11.01
N TYR A 249 -2.43 -28.48 -11.59
CA TYR A 249 -3.87 -28.26 -11.67
C TYR A 249 -4.42 -28.43 -13.09
N PRO A 250 -5.70 -28.83 -13.23
CA PRO A 250 -6.33 -29.00 -14.54
C PRO A 250 -6.30 -27.72 -15.40
N ALA A 251 -6.03 -27.91 -16.69
CA ALA A 251 -6.16 -26.86 -17.69
C ALA A 251 -7.60 -26.34 -17.72
N GLY A 252 -7.79 -25.03 -17.52
CA GLY A 252 -9.11 -24.38 -17.39
C GLY A 252 -9.44 -23.87 -15.99
N THR A 253 -8.60 -24.12 -14.99
CA THR A 253 -8.69 -23.44 -13.69
C THR A 253 -8.51 -21.92 -13.89
N SER A 254 -9.41 -21.10 -13.34
CA SER A 254 -9.27 -19.65 -13.45
C SER A 254 -7.99 -19.18 -12.76
N ALA A 255 -7.35 -18.13 -13.31
CA ALA A 255 -6.14 -17.54 -12.74
C ALA A 255 -6.33 -17.20 -11.25
N ASP A 256 -7.51 -16.68 -10.89
CA ASP A 256 -7.88 -16.34 -9.52
C ASP A 256 -7.85 -17.54 -8.58
N ARG A 257 -8.50 -18.63 -8.99
CA ARG A 257 -8.55 -19.84 -8.19
C ARG A 257 -7.17 -20.48 -8.09
N LEU A 258 -6.44 -20.52 -9.19
CA LEU A 258 -5.08 -21.07 -9.23
C LEU A 258 -4.15 -20.28 -8.30
N ALA A 259 -4.21 -18.95 -8.33
CA ALA A 259 -3.44 -18.10 -7.42
C ALA A 259 -3.76 -18.39 -5.95
N SER A 260 -5.04 -18.56 -5.60
CA SER A 260 -5.49 -18.94 -4.24
C SER A 260 -4.99 -20.32 -3.80
N LEU A 261 -4.97 -21.30 -4.70
CA LEU A 261 -4.48 -22.65 -4.42
C LEU A 261 -2.96 -22.65 -4.23
N LEU A 262 -2.20 -22.02 -5.14
CA LEU A 262 -0.75 -21.89 -5.02
C LEU A 262 -0.36 -21.10 -3.77
N CYS A 263 -1.09 -20.03 -3.43
CA CYS A 263 -0.87 -19.25 -2.22
C CYS A 263 -0.96 -20.12 -0.96
N TYR A 264 -1.97 -21.01 -0.88
CA TYR A 264 -2.10 -21.93 0.24
C TYR A 264 -0.87 -22.84 0.38
N ARG A 265 -0.39 -23.43 -0.73
CA ARG A 265 0.81 -24.30 -0.73
C ARG A 265 2.08 -23.54 -0.34
N VAL A 266 2.25 -22.31 -0.82
CA VAL A 266 3.39 -21.45 -0.48
C VAL A 266 3.40 -21.12 1.02
N LEU A 267 2.24 -20.78 1.59
CA LEU A 267 2.12 -20.51 3.02
C LEU A 267 2.35 -21.75 3.87
N GLU A 268 1.85 -22.91 3.44
CA GLU A 268 2.07 -24.19 4.13
C GLU A 268 3.54 -24.61 4.11
N ALA A 269 4.18 -24.59 2.94
CA ALA A 269 5.60 -24.95 2.81
C ALA A 269 6.50 -24.00 3.63
N HIS A 270 6.18 -22.69 3.63
CA HIS A 270 6.89 -21.73 4.46
C HIS A 270 6.66 -21.97 5.96
N GLY A 271 5.42 -22.23 6.39
CA GLY A 271 5.08 -22.53 7.79
C GLY A 271 5.76 -23.80 8.30
N ARG A 272 6.06 -24.76 7.41
CA ARG A 272 6.83 -25.98 7.70
C ARG A 272 8.36 -25.78 7.61
N GLY A 273 8.83 -24.58 7.28
CA GLY A 273 10.26 -24.29 7.10
C GLY A 273 10.91 -25.01 5.90
N GLN A 274 10.10 -25.51 4.96
CA GLN A 274 10.58 -26.25 3.80
C GLN A 274 11.12 -25.29 2.73
N ARG A 275 12.17 -25.69 2.03
CA ARG A 275 12.64 -25.00 0.82
C ARG A 275 11.76 -25.39 -0.35
N TYR A 276 11.28 -24.39 -1.09
CA TYR A 276 10.39 -24.63 -2.23
C TYR A 276 10.66 -23.71 -3.41
N THR A 277 10.44 -24.26 -4.60
CA THR A 277 10.44 -23.53 -5.88
C THR A 277 8.99 -23.31 -6.32
N LEU A 278 8.63 -22.08 -6.66
CA LEU A 278 7.32 -21.76 -7.24
C LEU A 278 7.45 -21.65 -8.75
N ILE A 279 6.67 -22.45 -9.49
CA ILE A 279 6.58 -22.40 -10.94
C ILE A 279 5.21 -21.82 -11.32
N LEU A 280 5.23 -20.73 -12.07
CA LEU A 280 4.08 -20.02 -12.64
C LEU A 280 4.13 -20.07 -14.18
N PRO A 281 3.03 -19.76 -14.89
CA PRO A 281 3.05 -19.61 -16.34
C PRO A 281 4.03 -18.49 -16.75
N GLY A 282 5.19 -18.87 -17.29
CA GLY A 282 6.21 -17.93 -17.77
C GLY A 282 7.18 -17.39 -16.71
N GLN A 283 7.11 -17.85 -15.45
CA GLN A 283 8.04 -17.45 -14.41
C GLN A 283 8.35 -18.59 -13.45
N THR A 284 9.62 -18.81 -13.14
CA THR A 284 10.07 -19.74 -12.08
C THR A 284 10.79 -18.96 -11.00
N ILE A 285 10.45 -19.20 -9.75
CA ILE A 285 11.01 -18.54 -8.58
C ILE A 285 11.73 -19.58 -7.72
N PRO A 286 13.07 -19.74 -7.86
CA PRO A 286 13.85 -20.68 -7.07
C PRO A 286 13.93 -20.23 -5.60
N PRO A 287 14.36 -21.10 -4.66
CA PRO A 287 14.48 -20.75 -3.25
C PRO A 287 15.50 -19.62 -3.06
N GLN A 288 15.07 -18.53 -2.41
CA GLN A 288 15.90 -17.34 -2.18
C GLN A 288 15.49 -16.61 -0.90
N ASN A 289 16.28 -15.62 -0.48
CA ASN A 289 15.92 -14.76 0.64
C ASN A 289 14.62 -13.98 0.31
N GLY A 290 13.72 -13.92 1.30
CA GLY A 290 12.39 -13.34 1.14
C GLY A 290 11.48 -14.16 0.23
N GLN A 291 11.71 -15.48 0.09
CA GLN A 291 10.99 -16.35 -0.85
C GLN A 291 9.47 -16.18 -0.77
N ARG A 292 8.95 -16.17 0.46
CA ARG A 292 7.51 -16.04 0.71
C ARG A 292 6.94 -14.76 0.11
N GLU A 293 7.52 -13.61 0.41
CA GLU A 293 7.06 -12.31 -0.08
C GLU A 293 7.12 -12.24 -1.61
N LYS A 294 8.21 -12.72 -2.21
CA LYS A 294 8.37 -12.74 -3.67
C LYS A 294 7.35 -13.65 -4.36
N CYS A 295 7.11 -14.83 -3.79
CA CYS A 295 6.09 -15.76 -4.28
C CYS A 295 4.68 -15.18 -4.16
N LEU A 296 4.31 -14.63 -3.00
CA LEU A 296 3.00 -13.99 -2.80
C LEU A 296 2.81 -12.79 -3.73
N ALA A 297 3.87 -11.99 -3.95
CA ALA A 297 3.83 -10.86 -4.85
C ALA A 297 3.62 -11.29 -6.31
N ALA A 298 4.29 -12.35 -6.77
CA ALA A 298 4.07 -12.90 -8.11
C ALA A 298 2.64 -13.44 -8.28
N LEU A 299 2.10 -14.13 -7.27
CA LEU A 299 0.72 -14.64 -7.27
C LEU A 299 -0.34 -13.52 -7.25
N ALA A 300 -0.03 -12.35 -6.70
CA ALA A 300 -0.93 -11.22 -6.71
C ALA A 300 -1.05 -10.54 -8.09
N VAL A 301 -0.03 -10.68 -8.95
CA VAL A 301 0.02 -10.05 -10.29
C VAL A 301 -0.34 -11.03 -11.41
N MET A 302 -0.39 -12.33 -11.11
CA MET A 302 -0.78 -13.42 -12.01
C MET A 302 -2.25 -13.36 -12.47
#